data_AF-A0A453PJQ2-F1
#
_entry.id   AF-A0A453PJQ2-F1
#
_cell.length_a   1.000
_cell.length_b   1.000
_cell.length_c   1.000
_cell.angle_alpha   90.00
_cell.angle_beta   90.00
_cell.angle_gamma   90.00
#
_symmetry.space_group_name_H-M   'P 1'
#
loop_
_entity.id
_entity.type
_entity.pdbx_description
1 polymer ?
#
loop_
_entity_poly.entity_id
_entity_poly.type
_entity_poly.pdbx_seq_one_letter_code
_entity_poly.pdbx_strand_id
1 'polypeptide(L)'
;MRLDEEVLMDFFREHTSVTKVENRVRILADLRELASAESLDSFTLIYTNILEHQPDCPSEVVEKLVALREGIPRKEAKEVVQECKEIYENSLIDGNPPKSGFVFGKLKCLTVKKGIWGKLGQ
;
A
#
# COMPACT_ATOMS: atom_id res chain seq x y z
N MET A 1 13.07 3.42 6.32
CA MET A 1 12.66 3.17 4.92
C MET A 1 13.46 3.98 3.92
N ARG A 2 13.65 5.31 4.10
CA ARG A 2 14.42 6.11 3.11
C ARG A 2 15.84 5.57 2.83
N LEU A 3 16.58 5.20 3.87
CA LEU A 3 17.91 4.60 3.71
C LEU A 3 17.85 3.28 2.91
N ASP A 4 16.83 2.46 3.15
CA ASP A 4 16.65 1.18 2.46
C ASP A 4 16.40 1.39 0.95
N GLU A 5 15.57 2.39 0.61
CA GLU A 5 15.32 2.80 -0.77
C GLU A 5 16.61 3.25 -1.46
N GLU A 6 17.39 4.11 -0.81
CA GLU A 6 18.65 4.66 -1.33
C GLU A 6 19.68 3.54 -1.56
N VAL A 7 19.85 2.62 -0.60
CA VAL A 7 20.78 1.48 -0.72
C VAL A 7 20.37 0.54 -1.85
N LEU A 8 19.08 0.21 -1.98
CA LEU A 8 18.61 -0.66 -3.07
C LEU A 8 18.77 0.01 -4.43
N MET A 9 18.46 1.30 -4.52
CA MET A 9 18.60 2.09 -5.74
C MET A 9 20.05 2.17 -6.19
N ASP A 10 20.97 2.48 -5.27
CA ASP A 10 22.40 2.60 -5.53
C ASP A 10 23.02 1.27 -5.94
N PHE A 11 22.62 0.16 -5.32
CA PHE A 11 23.11 -1.17 -5.69
C PHE A 11 22.64 -1.59 -7.09
N PHE A 12 21.34 -1.51 -7.37
CA PHE A 12 20.81 -2.08 -8.62
C PHE A 12 21.09 -1.21 -9.86
N ARG A 13 21.32 0.10 -9.72
CA ARG A 13 21.65 0.96 -10.86
C ARG A 13 23.01 0.64 -11.50
N GLU A 14 23.90 -0.04 -10.77
CA GLU A 14 25.17 -0.53 -11.30
C GLU A 14 25.01 -1.78 -12.17
N HIS A 15 23.86 -2.47 -12.05
CA HIS A 15 23.61 -3.76 -12.70
C HIS A 15 22.47 -3.74 -13.72
N THR A 16 21.65 -2.69 -13.76
CA THR A 16 20.56 -2.52 -14.73
C THR A 16 20.23 -1.05 -14.98
N SER A 17 19.34 -0.76 -15.93
CA SER A 17 18.96 0.61 -16.26
C SER A 17 18.29 1.32 -15.08
N VAL A 18 18.73 2.54 -14.77
CA VAL A 18 18.20 3.41 -13.71
C VAL A 18 16.67 3.43 -13.70
N THR A 19 16.03 3.68 -14.85
CA THR A 19 14.56 3.73 -14.97
C THR A 19 13.86 2.44 -14.56
N LYS A 20 14.46 1.26 -14.79
CA LYS A 20 13.90 0.00 -14.31
C LYS A 20 14.00 -0.10 -12.78
N VAL A 21 15.10 0.37 -12.20
CA VAL A 21 15.30 0.36 -10.75
C VAL A 21 14.31 1.31 -10.08
N GLU A 22 14.19 2.54 -10.56
CA GLU A 22 13.24 3.54 -10.05
C GLU A 22 11.82 2.98 -10.02
N ASN A 23 11.37 2.41 -11.14
CA ASN A 23 10.03 1.83 -11.24
C ASN A 23 9.79 0.65 -10.28
N ARG A 24 10.84 -0.09 -9.89
CA ARG A 24 10.74 -1.22 -8.96
C ARG A 24 10.86 -0.80 -7.50
N VAL A 25 11.65 0.22 -7.20
CA VAL A 25 11.88 0.73 -5.86
C VAL A 25 10.77 1.69 -5.42
N ARG A 26 10.09 2.37 -6.35
CA ARG A 26 9.04 3.37 -6.08
C ARG A 26 8.01 2.92 -5.03
N ILE A 27 7.58 1.66 -5.07
CA ILE A 27 6.59 1.15 -4.12
C ILE A 27 7.05 1.25 -2.65
N LEU A 28 8.36 1.22 -2.38
CA LEU A 28 8.89 1.43 -1.03
C LEU A 28 8.70 2.88 -0.57
N ALA A 29 8.89 3.85 -1.48
CA ALA A 29 8.63 5.26 -1.21
C ALA A 29 7.13 5.50 -0.98
N ASP A 30 6.27 4.94 -1.84
CA ASP A 30 4.83 5.08 -1.70
C ASP A 30 4.32 4.46 -0.37
N LEU A 31 4.82 3.27 0.01
CA LEU A 31 4.49 2.64 1.29
C LEU A 31 5.02 3.42 2.50
N ARG A 32 6.18 4.07 2.39
CA ARG A 32 6.73 4.95 3.42
C ARG A 32 5.83 6.17 3.61
N GLU A 33 5.40 6.80 2.52
CA GLU A 33 4.49 7.94 2.55
C GLU A 33 3.16 7.53 3.18
N LEU A 34 2.59 6.40 2.76
CA LEU A 34 1.35 5.86 3.32
C LEU A 34 1.48 5.54 4.82
N ALA A 35 2.61 4.97 5.24
CA ALA A 35 2.89 4.71 6.65
C ALA A 35 3.05 5.99 7.48
N SER A 36 3.42 7.10 6.85
CA SER A 36 3.66 8.39 7.49
C SER A 36 2.47 9.36 7.40
N ALA A 37 1.38 8.98 6.72
CA ALA A 37 0.21 9.83 6.54
C ALA A 37 -0.43 10.23 7.88
N GLU A 38 -0.82 11.50 8.07
CA GLU A 38 -1.35 11.97 9.36
C GLU A 38 -2.82 12.39 9.30
N SER A 39 -3.47 12.16 8.16
CA SER A 39 -4.89 12.50 7.96
C SER A 39 -5.53 11.56 6.95
N LEU A 40 -6.87 11.47 7.02
CA LEU A 40 -7.69 10.74 6.06
C LEU A 40 -7.36 11.14 4.62
N ASP A 41 -7.35 12.43 4.33
CA ASP A 41 -7.04 12.97 2.99
C ASP A 41 -5.64 12.57 2.50
N SER A 42 -4.66 12.51 3.40
CA SER A 42 -3.31 12.07 3.05
C SER A 42 -3.29 10.58 2.69
N PHE A 43 -3.98 9.74 3.48
CA PHE A 43 -4.10 8.32 3.19
C PHE A 43 -4.78 8.08 1.83
N THR A 44 -5.90 8.74 1.56
CA THR A 44 -6.66 8.55 0.32
C THR A 44 -5.90 9.06 -0.89
N LEU A 45 -5.22 10.20 -0.80
CA LEU A 45 -4.39 10.74 -1.88
C LEU A 45 -3.22 9.81 -2.20
N ILE A 46 -2.46 9.39 -1.18
CA ILE A 46 -1.29 8.52 -1.37
C ILE A 46 -1.74 7.16 -1.93
N TYR A 47 -2.82 6.60 -1.40
CA TYR A 47 -3.33 5.32 -1.88
C TYR A 47 -3.84 5.39 -3.33
N THR A 48 -4.50 6.49 -3.71
CA THR A 48 -4.88 6.75 -5.10
C THR A 48 -3.65 6.78 -6.02
N ASN A 49 -2.60 7.50 -5.62
CA ASN A 49 -1.33 7.55 -6.37
C ASN A 49 -0.65 6.18 -6.47
N ILE A 50 -0.76 5.33 -5.44
CA ILE A 50 -0.28 3.94 -5.51
C ILE A 50 -1.02 3.19 -6.61
N LEU A 51 -2.36 3.28 -6.67
CA LEU A 51 -3.16 2.54 -7.65
C LEU A 51 -2.89 2.95 -9.10
N GLU A 52 -2.50 4.20 -9.35
CA GLU A 52 -2.07 4.63 -10.70
C GLU A 52 -0.88 3.83 -11.24
N HIS A 53 0.00 3.35 -10.36
CA HIS A 53 1.26 2.69 -10.73
C HIS A 53 1.30 1.21 -10.35
N GLN A 54 0.56 0.81 -9.33
CA GLN A 54 0.37 -0.55 -8.82
C GLN A 54 -1.13 -0.82 -8.61
N PRO A 55 -1.90 -0.96 -9.70
CA PRO A 55 -3.35 -1.14 -9.61
C PRO A 55 -3.78 -2.44 -8.92
N ASP A 56 -2.87 -3.41 -8.74
CA ASP A 56 -3.11 -4.64 -7.99
C ASP A 56 -2.79 -4.53 -6.49
N CYS A 57 -2.52 -3.33 -5.98
CA CYS A 57 -2.36 -3.07 -4.56
C CYS A 57 -3.73 -3.15 -3.86
N PRO A 58 -3.99 -4.16 -3.02
CA PRO A 58 -5.29 -4.30 -2.40
C PRO A 58 -5.39 -3.44 -1.13
N SER A 59 -6.61 -3.03 -0.77
CA SER A 59 -6.87 -2.14 0.39
C SER A 59 -6.41 -2.72 1.73
N GLU A 60 -6.25 -4.05 1.81
CA GLU A 60 -5.69 -4.80 2.93
C GLU A 60 -4.25 -4.38 3.27
N VAL A 61 -3.52 -3.77 2.33
CA VAL A 61 -2.22 -3.14 2.60
C VAL A 61 -2.39 -1.96 3.55
N VAL A 62 -3.38 -1.10 3.30
CA VAL A 62 -3.73 0.04 4.17
C VAL A 62 -4.18 -0.47 5.54
N GLU A 63 -5.06 -1.48 5.58
CA GLU A 63 -5.52 -2.10 6.83
C GLU A 63 -4.35 -2.56 7.71
N LYS A 64 -3.38 -3.26 7.10
CA LYS A 64 -2.21 -3.76 7.83
C LYS A 64 -1.28 -2.64 8.30
N LEU A 65 -1.05 -1.62 7.46
CA LEU A 65 -0.20 -0.49 7.83
C LEU A 65 -0.81 0.31 8.98
N VAL A 66 -2.10 0.65 8.88
CA VAL A 66 -2.83 1.37 9.92
C VAL A 66 -2.86 0.57 11.23
N ALA A 67 -3.05 -0.75 11.16
CA ALA A 67 -3.05 -1.62 12.35
C ALA A 67 -1.68 -1.70 13.06
N LEU A 68 -0.58 -1.42 12.36
CA LEU A 68 0.77 -1.37 12.94
C LEU A 68 1.11 0.00 13.56
N ARG A 69 0.27 1.01 13.38
CA ARG A 69 0.54 2.36 13.85
C ARG A 69 0.01 2.62 15.24
N GLU A 70 0.90 3.10 16.09
CA GLU A 70 0.53 3.70 17.36
C GLU A 70 0.03 5.13 17.12
N GLY A 71 -0.92 5.58 17.95
CA GLY A 71 -1.40 6.96 17.93
C GLY A 71 -2.55 7.28 16.98
N ILE A 72 -2.98 6.35 16.10
CA ILE A 72 -4.21 6.53 15.32
C ILE A 72 -5.42 6.06 16.14
N PRO A 73 -6.43 6.93 16.39
CA PRO A 73 -7.67 6.52 17.03
C PRO A 73 -8.37 5.40 16.24
N ARG A 74 -8.91 4.39 16.93
CA ARG A 74 -9.58 3.25 16.29
C ARG A 74 -10.73 3.65 15.35
N LYS A 75 -11.41 4.76 15.62
CA LYS A 75 -12.47 5.29 14.75
C LYS A 75 -11.88 5.77 13.42
N GLU A 76 -10.86 6.61 13.48
CA GLU A 76 -10.15 7.15 12.32
C GLU A 76 -9.49 6.02 11.50
N ALA A 77 -8.87 5.04 12.17
CA ALA A 77 -8.32 3.87 11.51
C ALA A 77 -9.37 3.11 10.67
N LYS A 78 -10.60 2.96 11.17
CA LYS A 78 -11.70 2.31 10.42
C LYS A 78 -12.14 3.14 9.23
N GLU A 79 -12.22 4.46 9.41
CA GLU A 79 -12.60 5.40 8.36
C GLU A 79 -11.58 5.39 7.21
N VAL A 80 -10.29 5.47 7.53
CA VAL A 80 -9.19 5.33 6.56
C VAL A 80 -9.28 4.04 5.77
N VAL A 81 -9.48 2.91 6.44
CA VAL A 81 -9.56 1.60 5.78
C VAL A 81 -10.80 1.52 4.88
N GLN A 82 -11.93 2.06 5.32
CA GLN A 82 -13.17 2.06 4.55
C GLN A 82 -13.04 2.92 3.28
N GLU A 83 -12.55 4.15 3.40
CA GLU A 83 -12.36 5.05 2.25
C GLU A 83 -11.37 4.48 1.24
N CYS A 84 -10.23 3.96 1.70
CA CYS A 84 -9.25 3.33 0.79
C CYS A 84 -9.80 2.06 0.13
N LYS A 85 -10.68 1.32 0.80
CA LYS A 85 -11.37 0.18 0.22
C LYS A 85 -12.33 0.61 -0.90
N GLU A 86 -13.10 1.66 -0.71
CA GLU A 86 -13.99 2.21 -1.74
C GLU A 86 -13.20 2.72 -2.95
N ILE A 87 -12.08 3.41 -2.72
CA ILE A 87 -11.15 3.83 -3.78
C ILE A 87 -10.65 2.62 -4.59
N TYR A 88 -10.24 1.55 -3.91
CA TYR A 88 -9.79 0.32 -4.58
C TYR A 88 -10.92 -0.31 -5.40
N GLU A 89 -12.11 -0.50 -4.81
CA GLU A 89 -13.26 -1.09 -5.49
C GLU A 89 -13.66 -0.29 -6.74
N ASN A 90 -13.64 1.04 -6.67
CA ASN A 90 -13.92 1.92 -7.81
C ASN A 90 -12.83 1.90 -8.90
N SER A 91 -11.61 1.46 -8.58
CA SER A 91 -10.53 1.32 -9.56
C SER A 91 -10.58 0.02 -10.38
N LEU A 92 -11.41 -0.94 -9.96
CA LEU A 92 -11.50 -2.25 -10.60
C LEU A 92 -12.30 -2.18 -11.91
N ILE A 93 -11.87 -2.97 -12.89
CA ILE A 93 -12.60 -3.20 -14.14
C ILE A 93 -13.15 -4.62 -14.08
N ASP A 94 -14.48 -4.77 -14.14
CA ASP A 94 -15.18 -6.05 -13.99
C ASP A 94 -14.75 -6.83 -12.73
N GLY A 95 -14.50 -6.11 -11.63
CA GLY A 95 -14.07 -6.68 -10.35
C GLY A 95 -12.61 -7.12 -10.29
N ASN A 96 -11.78 -6.78 -11.29
CA ASN A 96 -10.37 -7.12 -11.33
C ASN A 96 -9.49 -5.87 -11.46
N PRO A 97 -8.26 -5.88 -10.92
CA PRO A 97 -7.28 -4.84 -11.19
C PRO A 97 -7.00 -4.72 -12.71
N PRO A 98 -6.91 -3.50 -13.26
CA PRO A 98 -6.64 -3.30 -14.70
C PRO A 98 -5.29 -3.86 -15.16
N LYS A 99 -4.35 -4.07 -14.23
CA LYS A 99 -3.05 -4.67 -14.52
C LYS A 99 -2.51 -5.40 -13.29
N SER A 100 -1.91 -6.56 -13.50
CA SER A 100 -1.16 -7.25 -12.46
C SER A 100 0.20 -6.57 -12.23
N GLY A 101 0.52 -6.34 -10.97
CA GLY A 101 1.82 -5.89 -10.50
C GLY A 101 2.74 -7.07 -10.18
N PHE A 102 3.86 -6.75 -9.54
CA PHE A 102 4.92 -7.73 -9.25
C PHE A 102 5.08 -8.03 -7.76
N VAL A 103 4.44 -7.22 -6.90
CA VAL A 103 4.66 -7.21 -5.44
C VAL A 103 3.51 -7.93 -4.74
N PHE A 104 2.30 -7.39 -4.83
CA PHE A 104 1.22 -7.69 -3.90
C PHE A 104 0.70 -9.11 -4.00
N GLY A 105 0.62 -9.68 -5.21
CA GLY A 105 0.29 -11.09 -5.41
C GLY A 105 1.28 -12.08 -4.78
N LYS A 106 2.48 -11.64 -4.36
CA LYS A 106 3.51 -12.48 -3.74
C LYS A 106 3.62 -12.29 -2.22
N LEU A 107 2.93 -11.30 -1.65
CA LEU A 107 3.04 -11.01 -0.23
C LEU A 107 2.20 -11.98 0.60
N LYS A 108 2.87 -12.86 1.36
CA LYS A 108 2.21 -13.84 2.24
C LYS A 108 1.27 -13.18 3.26
N CYS A 109 1.60 -11.98 3.73
CA CYS A 109 0.76 -11.26 4.68
C CYS A 109 -0.63 -10.92 4.11
N LEU A 110 -0.78 -10.80 2.78
CA LEU A 110 -2.05 -10.55 2.09
C LEU A 110 -2.82 -11.84 1.79
N THR A 111 -2.14 -12.99 1.73
CA THR A 111 -2.80 -14.30 1.47
C THR A 111 -3.53 -14.87 2.68
N VAL A 112 -3.25 -14.38 3.89
CA VAL A 112 -3.91 -14.87 5.12
C VAL A 112 -5.24 -14.12 5.30
N LYS A 113 -6.34 -14.76 4.89
CA LYS A 113 -7.72 -14.33 5.15
C LYS A 113 -8.06 -14.42 6.64
N LYS A 114 -7.53 -13.53 7.47
CA LYS A 114 -8.05 -13.25 8.81
C LYS A 114 -7.91 -11.77 9.09
N GLY A 115 -9.01 -11.03 8.86
CA GLY A 115 -9.15 -9.65 9.31
C GLY A 115 -8.91 -9.62 10.82
N ILE A 116 -7.89 -8.88 11.24
CA ILE A 116 -7.57 -8.69 12.65
C ILE A 116 -8.77 -8.03 13.37
N TRP A 117 -9.60 -7.31 12.63
CA TRP A 117 -10.79 -6.63 13.11
C TRP A 117 -12.05 -7.51 13.24
N GLY A 118 -12.09 -8.69 12.61
CA GLY A 118 -13.24 -9.61 12.73
C GLY A 118 -13.41 -10.23 14.12
N LYS A 119 -12.41 -10.07 15.02
CA LYS A 119 -12.40 -10.64 16.37
C LYS A 119 -12.65 -9.64 17.50
N LEU A 120 -12.78 -8.35 17.20
CA LEU A 120 -12.94 -7.29 18.22
C LEU A 120 -14.33 -6.62 18.16
N GLY A 121 -15.34 -7.37 17.73
CA GLY A 121 -16.73 -6.92 17.57
C GLY A 121 -17.78 -7.96 17.96
N GLN A 122 -17.42 -8.93 18.80
CA GLN A 122 -18.37 -9.75 19.57
C GLN A 122 -18.17 -9.47 21.05
#